data_AF-A0A8S2B8X0-F1
#
_entry.id   AF-A0A8S2B8X0-F1
#
_cell.length_a   1.000
_cell.length_b   1.000
_cell.length_c   1.000
_cell.angle_alpha   90.00
_cell.angle_beta   90.00
_cell.angle_gamma   90.00
#
_symmetry.space_group_name_H-M   'P 1'
#
loop_
_entity.id
_entity.type
_entity.pdbx_description
1 polymer ?
#
loop_
_entity_poly.entity_id
_entity_poly.type
_entity_poly.pdbx_seq_one_letter_code
_entity_poly.pdbx_strand_id
1 'polypeptide(L)'
;MDQPDPKNGAGLILSATEPIRSFLALASGDRHLSEELREIATDLRSKNTVPYRLLRALWTGSDPSTRPDLLGLCSGSDFVFTSPKPREKTEELKLRLLKLREIAERKEYAELVKDITPKKQVEEPFSSYKDQLGFGLHVGLTMFTGYLVGYASFRALFNRNPALSAAGGILGLVLAMLVETLLFIIKTSKDDQIQSSKSFTQSSASFTPTTKKNQ
;
A
#
# COMPACT_ATOMS: atom_id res chain seq x y z
N MET A 1 23.35 -21.10 -25.57
CA MET A 1 22.50 -22.21 -25.13
C MET A 1 23.45 -23.21 -24.50
N ASP A 2 23.68 -23.09 -23.20
CA ASP A 2 24.59 -24.00 -22.49
C ASP A 2 23.82 -25.26 -22.13
N GLN A 3 24.26 -26.38 -22.69
CA GLN A 3 23.72 -27.70 -22.37
C GLN A 3 24.28 -28.09 -20.99
N PRO A 4 23.42 -28.32 -19.98
CA PRO A 4 23.91 -28.58 -18.63
C PRO A 4 24.57 -29.96 -18.54
N ASP A 5 25.78 -29.97 -17.99
CA ASP A 5 26.59 -31.14 -17.63
C ASP A 5 25.74 -32.27 -17.01
N PRO A 6 25.94 -33.55 -17.38
CA PRO A 6 25.23 -34.68 -16.79
C PRO A 6 25.53 -34.88 -15.29
N LYS A 7 26.59 -34.24 -14.78
CA LYS A 7 26.96 -34.20 -13.35
C LYS A 7 26.30 -33.06 -12.57
N ASN A 8 25.70 -32.08 -13.26
CA ASN A 8 24.98 -30.99 -12.60
C ASN A 8 23.58 -31.48 -12.21
N GLY A 9 23.22 -31.30 -10.94
CA GLY A 9 21.92 -31.62 -10.34
C GLY A 9 20.74 -30.79 -10.89
N ALA A 10 20.73 -30.51 -12.19
CA ALA A 10 19.64 -29.87 -12.90
C ALA A 10 18.46 -30.85 -13.00
N GLY A 11 17.49 -30.70 -12.11
CA GLY A 11 16.27 -31.49 -12.13
C GLY A 11 15.64 -31.65 -10.76
N LEU A 12 14.74 -32.61 -10.66
CA LEU A 12 14.04 -32.96 -9.43
C LEU A 12 15.02 -33.52 -8.39
N ILE A 13 15.04 -32.94 -7.19
CA ILE A 13 15.87 -33.36 -6.07
C ILE A 13 14.95 -33.93 -4.98
N LEU A 14 15.31 -35.11 -4.47
CA LEU A 14 14.62 -35.81 -3.40
C LEU A 14 15.41 -35.72 -2.09
N SER A 15 14.73 -35.67 -0.96
CA SER A 15 15.36 -35.87 0.36
C SER A 15 15.83 -37.32 0.52
N ALA A 16 17.02 -37.52 1.07
CA ALA A 16 17.59 -38.85 1.29
C ALA A 16 16.94 -39.55 2.50
N THR A 17 15.90 -40.33 2.23
CA THR A 17 15.23 -41.20 3.20
C THR A 17 15.98 -42.52 3.40
N GLU A 18 15.67 -43.23 4.48
CA GLU A 18 16.29 -44.53 4.78
C GLU A 18 16.17 -45.58 3.65
N PRO A 19 15.01 -45.79 2.99
CA PRO A 19 14.93 -46.73 1.86
C PRO A 19 15.87 -46.34 0.72
N ILE A 20 15.99 -45.05 0.40
CA ILE A 20 16.92 -44.55 -0.61
C ILE A 20 18.37 -44.83 -0.20
N ARG A 21 18.74 -44.58 1.07
CA ARG A 21 20.09 -44.85 1.58
C ARG A 21 20.45 -46.33 1.54
N SER A 22 19.51 -47.19 1.93
CA SER A 22 19.69 -48.65 1.89
C SER A 22 19.89 -49.15 0.46
N PHE A 23 19.10 -48.65 -0.50
CA PHE A 23 19.26 -48.96 -1.92
C PHE A 23 20.61 -48.48 -2.45
N LEU A 24 21.04 -47.25 -2.13
CA LEU A 24 22.34 -46.73 -2.55
C LEU A 24 23.51 -47.54 -1.95
N ALA A 25 23.36 -48.04 -0.71
CA ALA A 25 24.35 -48.93 -0.10
C ALA A 25 24.44 -50.28 -0.83
N LEU A 26 23.30 -50.86 -1.22
CA LEU A 26 23.27 -52.09 -2.02
C LEU A 26 23.86 -51.87 -3.42
N ALA A 27 23.45 -50.79 -4.10
CA ALA A 27 23.95 -50.44 -5.43
C ALA A 27 25.47 -50.17 -5.44
N SER A 28 26.02 -49.65 -4.34
CA SER A 28 27.47 -49.45 -4.21
C SER A 28 28.28 -50.75 -4.15
N GLY A 29 27.66 -51.87 -3.78
CA GLY A 29 28.28 -53.20 -3.75
C GLY A 29 27.95 -54.07 -4.96
N ASP A 30 27.09 -53.60 -5.86
CA ASP A 30 26.61 -54.39 -6.99
C ASP A 30 27.67 -54.46 -8.10
N ARG A 31 28.00 -55.68 -8.52
CA ARG A 31 28.97 -55.97 -9.58
C ARG A 31 28.33 -55.94 -10.98
N HIS A 32 27.01 -56.01 -11.07
CA HIS A 32 26.27 -55.92 -12.34
C HIS A 32 26.11 -54.48 -12.82
N LEU A 33 26.31 -53.52 -11.92
CA LEU A 33 26.24 -52.10 -12.21
C LEU A 33 27.56 -51.58 -12.80
N SER A 34 27.47 -50.61 -13.72
CA SER A 34 28.66 -49.92 -14.25
C SER A 34 29.49 -49.30 -13.13
N GLU A 35 30.81 -49.28 -13.28
CA GLU A 35 31.74 -48.71 -12.31
C GLU A 35 31.43 -47.24 -12.00
N GLU A 36 31.08 -46.45 -13.02
CA GLU A 36 30.67 -45.04 -12.84
C GLU A 36 29.43 -44.90 -11.95
N LEU A 37 28.45 -45.79 -12.13
CA LEU A 37 27.21 -45.78 -11.35
C LEU A 37 27.47 -46.23 -9.91
N ARG A 38 28.38 -47.19 -9.71
CA ARG A 38 28.81 -47.64 -8.37
C ARG A 38 29.48 -46.50 -7.60
N GLU A 39 30.36 -45.74 -8.24
CA GLU A 39 30.97 -44.55 -7.65
C GLU A 39 29.92 -43.47 -7.33
N ILE A 40 28.98 -43.21 -8.24
CA ILE A 40 27.87 -42.27 -8.00
C ILE A 40 27.02 -42.72 -6.80
N ALA A 41 26.73 -44.02 -6.66
CA ALA A 41 26.00 -44.55 -5.50
C ALA A 41 26.77 -44.35 -4.19
N THR A 42 28.10 -44.56 -4.19
CA THR A 42 28.94 -44.30 -3.00
C THR A 42 28.94 -42.83 -2.60
N ASP A 43 29.02 -41.91 -3.57
CA ASP A 43 28.99 -40.46 -3.32
C ASP A 43 27.60 -40.01 -2.82
N LEU A 44 26.53 -40.45 -3.47
CA LEU A 44 25.14 -40.09 -3.12
C LEU A 44 24.71 -40.63 -1.75
N ARG A 45 25.24 -41.79 -1.32
CA ARG A 45 24.94 -42.37 0.00
C ARG A 45 25.28 -41.41 1.15
N SER A 46 26.31 -40.59 0.98
CA SER A 46 26.75 -39.63 2.00
C SER A 46 25.90 -38.35 2.04
N LYS A 47 25.11 -38.08 1.00
CA LYS A 47 24.38 -36.82 0.81
C LYS A 47 22.96 -36.92 1.35
N ASN A 48 22.48 -35.83 1.94
CA ASN A 48 21.09 -35.72 2.42
C ASN A 48 20.09 -35.41 1.30
N THR A 49 20.56 -35.11 0.10
CA THR A 49 19.75 -34.79 -1.07
C THR A 49 20.24 -35.60 -2.27
N VAL A 50 19.30 -36.18 -3.01
CA VAL A 50 19.59 -37.10 -4.12
C VAL A 50 18.89 -36.61 -5.38
N PRO A 51 19.62 -36.35 -6.48
CA PRO A 51 19.01 -36.03 -7.76
C PRO A 51 18.24 -37.23 -8.32
N TYR A 52 16.95 -37.05 -8.65
CA TYR A 52 16.08 -38.13 -9.14
C TYR A 52 16.61 -38.78 -10.43
N ARG A 53 17.28 -38.02 -11.30
CA ARG A 53 17.88 -38.56 -12.52
C ARG A 53 18.94 -39.62 -12.25
N LEU A 54 19.81 -39.39 -11.27
CA LEU A 54 20.85 -40.34 -10.87
C LEU A 54 20.23 -41.55 -10.17
N LEU A 55 19.25 -41.32 -9.28
CA LEU A 55 18.51 -42.40 -8.63
C LEU A 55 17.80 -43.31 -9.64
N ARG A 56 17.17 -42.73 -10.67
CA ARG A 56 16.52 -43.46 -11.75
C ARG A 56 17.52 -44.25 -12.60
N ALA A 57 18.69 -43.68 -12.90
CA ALA A 57 19.74 -44.38 -13.64
C ALA A 57 20.24 -45.60 -12.88
N LEU A 58 20.48 -45.45 -11.57
CA LEU A 58 20.85 -46.55 -10.67
C LEU A 58 19.78 -47.63 -10.64
N TRP A 59 18.52 -47.24 -10.41
CA TRP A 59 17.39 -48.17 -10.39
C TRP A 59 17.22 -48.93 -11.71
N THR A 60 17.39 -48.24 -12.85
CA THR A 60 17.28 -48.87 -14.18
C THR A 60 18.45 -49.82 -14.48
N GLY A 61 19.63 -49.55 -13.92
CA GLY A 61 20.82 -50.38 -14.06
C GLY A 61 20.87 -51.59 -13.13
N SER A 62 20.14 -51.58 -12.01
CA SER A 62 20.04 -52.74 -11.11
C SER A 62 19.28 -53.91 -11.73
N ASP A 63 19.64 -55.13 -11.34
CA ASP A 63 18.99 -56.37 -11.82
C ASP A 63 17.47 -56.33 -11.58
N PRO A 64 16.63 -56.65 -12.59
CA PRO A 64 15.18 -56.66 -12.46
C PRO A 64 14.64 -57.54 -11.32
N SER A 65 15.37 -58.59 -10.93
CA SER A 65 14.96 -59.54 -9.88
C SER A 65 15.21 -59.05 -8.46
N THR A 66 16.19 -58.15 -8.25
CA THR A 66 16.56 -57.60 -6.93
C THR A 66 16.13 -56.14 -6.76
N ARG A 67 15.46 -55.58 -7.78
CA ARG A 67 15.06 -54.18 -7.85
C ARG A 67 13.95 -53.87 -6.84
N PRO A 68 14.11 -52.86 -5.97
CA PRO A 68 13.05 -52.43 -5.06
C PRO A 68 11.91 -51.74 -5.81
N ASP A 69 10.70 -51.83 -5.26
CA ASP A 69 9.54 -51.07 -5.77
C ASP A 69 9.84 -49.56 -5.73
N LEU A 70 9.62 -48.87 -6.85
CA LEU A 70 10.00 -47.46 -7.00
C LEU A 70 9.12 -46.54 -6.15
N LEU A 71 7.84 -46.89 -5.99
CA LEU A 71 6.91 -46.14 -5.13
C LEU A 71 7.28 -46.32 -3.66
N GLY A 72 7.59 -47.56 -3.24
CA GLY A 72 8.12 -47.84 -1.91
C GLY A 72 9.47 -47.16 -1.63
N LEU A 73 10.36 -47.12 -2.62
CA LEU A 73 11.67 -46.48 -2.53
C LEU A 73 11.55 -44.96 -2.32
N CYS A 74 10.63 -44.31 -3.04
CA CYS A 74 10.36 -42.87 -2.92
C CYS A 74 9.37 -42.54 -1.79
N SER A 75 8.86 -43.54 -1.06
CA SER A 75 7.88 -43.34 0.01
C SER A 75 8.49 -42.52 1.14
N GLY A 76 7.79 -41.46 1.54
CA GLY A 76 8.26 -40.50 2.55
C GLY A 76 9.40 -39.58 2.10
N SER A 77 9.74 -39.56 0.81
CA SER A 77 10.70 -38.59 0.27
C SER A 77 10.02 -37.27 -0.10
N ASP A 78 10.61 -36.17 0.34
CA ASP A 78 10.16 -34.82 0.02
C ASP A 78 10.95 -34.25 -1.17
N PHE A 79 10.28 -33.40 -1.95
CA PHE A 79 10.92 -32.65 -3.02
C PHE A 79 11.65 -31.43 -2.46
N VAL A 80 12.95 -31.36 -2.69
CA VAL A 80 13.77 -30.22 -2.31
C VAL A 80 13.74 -29.20 -3.45
N PHE A 81 12.84 -28.22 -3.33
CA PHE A 81 12.78 -27.11 -4.26
C PHE A 81 13.82 -26.06 -3.90
N THR A 82 14.75 -25.81 -4.82
CA THR A 82 15.64 -24.66 -4.71
C THR A 82 14.89 -23.43 -5.21
N SER A 83 14.63 -22.48 -4.29
CA SER A 83 14.08 -21.19 -4.71
C SER A 83 15.06 -20.54 -5.70
N PRO A 84 14.59 -20.01 -6.84
CA PRO A 84 15.45 -19.27 -7.76
C PRO A 84 16.26 -18.22 -7.00
N LYS A 85 17.52 -17.99 -7.41
CA LYS A 85 18.38 -16.98 -6.78
C LYS A 85 17.58 -15.67 -6.66
N PRO A 86 17.40 -15.11 -5.44
CA PRO A 86 16.68 -13.86 -5.27
C PRO A 86 17.29 -12.81 -6.18
N ARG A 87 16.46 -12.14 -6.99
CA ARG A 87 16.91 -11.09 -7.89
C ARG A 87 17.65 -10.02 -7.10
N GLU A 88 18.84 -9.66 -7.55
CA GLU A 88 19.59 -8.54 -7.00
C GLU A 88 18.77 -7.27 -7.25
N LYS A 89 18.33 -6.62 -6.16
CA LYS A 89 17.52 -5.41 -6.24
C LYS A 89 18.41 -4.27 -6.72
N THR A 90 18.01 -3.57 -7.78
CA THR A 90 18.70 -2.37 -8.27
C THR A 90 18.74 -1.29 -7.18
N GLU A 91 19.77 -0.44 -7.20
CA GLU A 91 19.95 0.63 -6.20
C GLU A 91 18.74 1.57 -6.15
N GLU A 92 18.14 1.87 -7.29
CA GLU A 92 16.91 2.68 -7.36
C GLU A 92 15.73 2.04 -6.61
N LEU A 93 15.58 0.72 -6.68
CA LEU A 93 14.52 0.01 -5.97
C LEU A 93 14.76 0.01 -4.46
N LYS A 94 16.02 -0.06 -4.01
CA LYS A 94 16.36 0.06 -2.58
C LYS A 94 16.00 1.43 -2.04
N LEU A 95 16.36 2.49 -2.77
CA LEU A 95 16.01 3.86 -2.39
C LEU A 95 14.49 4.08 -2.33
N ARG A 96 13.74 3.54 -3.30
CA ARG A 96 12.27 3.59 -3.25
C ARG A 96 11.68 2.85 -2.05
N LEU A 97 12.21 1.68 -1.71
CA LEU A 97 11.75 0.92 -0.55
C LEU A 97 12.07 1.64 0.76
N LEU A 98 13.22 2.30 0.87
CA LEU A 98 13.56 3.14 2.03
C LEU A 98 12.57 4.31 2.18
N LYS A 99 12.29 5.01 1.08
CA LYS A 99 11.31 6.11 1.08
C LYS A 99 9.92 5.65 1.49
N LEU A 100 9.47 4.48 1.00
CA LEU A 100 8.17 3.91 1.40
C LEU A 100 8.13 3.53 2.87
N ARG A 101 9.24 3.00 3.40
CA ARG A 101 9.37 2.70 4.84
C ARG A 101 9.27 3.97 5.68
N GLU A 102 10.01 5.01 5.34
CA GLU A 102 9.99 6.29 6.06
C GLU A 102 8.57 6.90 6.08
N ILE A 103 7.85 6.83 4.97
CA ILE A 103 6.45 7.30 4.90
C ILE A 103 5.55 6.47 5.82
N ALA A 104 5.74 5.15 5.87
CA ALA A 104 4.97 4.28 6.75
C ALA A 104 5.25 4.58 8.23
N GLU A 105 6.52 4.71 8.61
CA GLU A 105 6.94 5.06 9.98
C GLU A 105 6.37 6.42 10.41
N ARG A 106 6.42 7.42 9.52
CA ARG A 106 5.85 8.74 9.79
C ARG A 106 4.33 8.68 9.98
N LYS A 107 3.64 7.84 9.22
CA LYS A 107 2.20 7.64 9.35
C LYS A 107 1.86 6.99 10.69
N GLU A 108 2.58 5.95 11.07
CA GLU A 108 2.42 5.27 12.35
C GLU A 108 2.68 6.22 13.52
N TYR A 109 3.76 7.00 13.46
CA TYR A 109 4.04 8.05 14.45
C TYR A 109 2.90 9.08 14.54
N ALA A 110 2.35 9.50 13.40
CA ALA A 110 1.22 10.43 13.38
C ALA A 110 -0.05 9.85 14.00
N GLU A 111 -0.28 8.54 13.86
CA GLU A 111 -1.39 7.84 14.52
C GLU A 111 -1.19 7.77 16.04
N LEU A 112 0.03 7.50 16.52
CA LEU A 112 0.36 7.50 17.96
C LEU A 112 0.17 8.87 18.62
N VAL A 113 0.45 9.94 17.89
CA VAL A 113 0.45 11.32 18.40
C VAL A 113 -0.89 12.04 18.17
N LYS A 114 -1.84 11.36 17.52
CA LYS A 114 -3.16 11.87 17.16
C LYS A 114 -4.01 12.34 18.34
N ASP A 115 -3.93 11.64 19.47
CA ASP A 115 -4.78 11.92 20.65
C ASP A 115 -4.17 12.98 21.58
N ILE A 116 -2.88 13.25 21.43
CA ILE A 116 -2.13 14.21 22.26
C ILE A 116 -2.10 15.58 21.57
N THR A 117 -2.04 15.60 20.24
CA THR A 117 -1.91 16.85 19.49
C THR A 117 -3.28 17.37 19.11
N PRO A 118 -3.61 18.65 19.40
CA PRO A 118 -4.87 19.23 18.95
C PRO A 118 -4.95 19.10 17.43
N LYS A 119 -6.06 18.56 16.92
CA LYS A 119 -6.31 18.35 15.49
C LYS A 119 -6.08 19.66 14.75
N LYS A 120 -4.91 19.79 14.11
CA LYS A 120 -4.65 20.86 13.18
C LYS A 120 -5.68 20.67 12.07
N GLN A 121 -6.59 21.62 11.90
CA GLN A 121 -7.44 21.67 10.71
C GLN A 121 -6.46 21.81 9.54
N VAL A 122 -6.14 20.69 8.91
CA VAL A 122 -5.35 20.68 7.70
C VAL A 122 -6.27 21.31 6.67
N GLU A 123 -6.03 22.57 6.32
CA GLU A 123 -6.60 23.18 5.13
C GLU A 123 -6.26 22.26 3.96
N GLU A 124 -7.22 21.40 3.58
CA GLU A 124 -7.11 20.67 2.35
C GLU A 124 -7.00 21.71 1.23
N PRO A 125 -5.98 21.65 0.34
CA PRO A 125 -5.83 22.62 -0.74
C PRO A 125 -7.04 22.64 -1.69
N PHE A 126 -7.92 21.63 -1.60
CA PHE A 126 -9.20 21.55 -2.31
C PHE A 126 -10.39 22.17 -1.54
N SER A 127 -10.26 22.53 -0.26
CA SER A 127 -11.28 23.28 0.48
C SER A 127 -11.39 24.70 -0.07
N SER A 128 -10.26 25.38 -0.29
CA SER A 128 -10.28 26.75 -0.83
C SER A 128 -10.98 26.83 -2.20
N TYR A 129 -10.81 25.83 -3.07
CA TYR A 129 -11.51 25.79 -4.36
C TYR A 129 -13.02 25.48 -4.22
N LYS A 130 -13.41 24.54 -3.33
CA LYS A 130 -14.82 24.25 -3.05
C LYS A 130 -15.52 25.42 -2.36
N ASP A 131 -14.83 26.11 -1.47
CA ASP A 131 -15.32 27.29 -0.77
C ASP A 131 -15.43 28.49 -1.74
N GLN A 132 -14.50 28.64 -2.68
CA GLN A 132 -14.58 29.65 -3.75
C GLN A 132 -15.71 29.38 -4.74
N LEU A 133 -15.90 28.12 -5.15
CA LEU A 133 -17.04 27.72 -5.99
C LEU A 133 -18.37 27.86 -5.25
N GLY A 134 -18.42 27.47 -3.98
CA GLY A 134 -19.59 27.61 -3.11
C GLY A 134 -19.96 29.08 -2.89
N PHE A 135 -18.96 29.95 -2.72
CA PHE A 135 -19.15 31.39 -2.60
C PHE A 135 -19.71 31.99 -3.89
N GLY A 136 -19.11 31.71 -5.04
CA GLY A 136 -19.61 32.21 -6.33
C GLY A 136 -21.03 31.71 -6.65
N LEU A 137 -21.33 30.45 -6.35
CA LEU A 137 -22.67 29.87 -6.53
C LEU A 137 -23.70 30.51 -5.59
N HIS A 138 -23.32 30.74 -4.32
CA HIS A 138 -24.19 31.41 -3.34
C HIS A 138 -24.53 32.84 -3.79
N VAL A 139 -23.53 33.63 -4.18
CA VAL A 139 -23.70 34.99 -4.68
C VAL A 139 -24.58 35.00 -5.94
N GLY A 140 -24.36 34.07 -6.87
CA GLY A 140 -25.21 33.94 -8.07
C GLY A 140 -26.67 33.65 -7.73
N LEU A 141 -26.92 32.78 -6.74
CA LEU A 141 -28.28 32.41 -6.31
C LEU A 141 -28.99 33.56 -5.60
N THR A 142 -28.29 34.31 -4.74
CA THR A 142 -28.86 35.46 -4.04
C THR A 142 -29.14 36.61 -5.00
N MET A 143 -28.27 36.85 -5.98
CA MET A 143 -28.52 37.81 -7.08
C MET A 143 -29.75 37.42 -7.90
N PHE A 144 -29.86 36.16 -8.34
CA PHE A 144 -31.01 35.68 -9.11
C PHE A 144 -32.32 35.86 -8.34
N THR A 145 -32.31 35.50 -7.05
CA THR A 145 -33.47 35.64 -6.16
C THR A 145 -33.84 37.12 -5.96
N GLY A 146 -32.84 37.99 -5.74
CA GLY A 146 -33.04 39.43 -5.63
C GLY A 146 -33.65 40.06 -6.88
N TYR A 147 -33.21 39.63 -8.07
CA TYR A 147 -33.80 40.07 -9.34
C TYR A 147 -35.26 39.64 -9.47
N LEU A 148 -35.58 38.37 -9.20
CA LEU A 148 -36.97 37.87 -9.26
C LEU A 148 -37.89 38.63 -8.30
N VAL A 149 -37.44 38.83 -7.05
CA VAL A 149 -38.21 39.55 -6.02
C VAL A 149 -38.40 41.01 -6.40
N GLY A 150 -37.34 41.70 -6.86
CA GLY A 150 -37.43 43.09 -7.32
C GLY A 150 -38.34 43.24 -8.55
N TYR A 151 -38.22 42.33 -9.51
CA TYR A 151 -39.04 42.28 -10.71
C TYR A 151 -40.51 42.05 -10.37
N ALA A 152 -40.81 41.08 -9.50
CA ALA A 152 -42.17 40.78 -9.06
C ALA A 152 -42.79 41.95 -8.27
N SER A 153 -42.01 42.58 -7.39
CA SER A 153 -42.45 43.71 -6.56
C SER A 153 -42.84 44.91 -7.42
N PHE A 154 -41.99 45.31 -8.38
CA PHE A 154 -42.31 46.43 -9.29
C PHE A 154 -43.39 46.08 -10.31
N ARG A 155 -43.47 44.81 -10.73
CA ARG A 155 -44.56 44.34 -11.58
C ARG A 155 -45.92 44.44 -10.88
N ALA A 156 -45.95 44.17 -9.56
CA ALA A 156 -47.14 44.33 -8.74
C ALA A 156 -47.48 45.82 -8.48
N LEU A 157 -46.46 46.67 -8.29
CA LEU A 157 -46.65 48.09 -7.96
C LEU A 157 -46.98 48.99 -9.17
N PHE A 158 -46.38 48.74 -10.33
CA PHE A 158 -46.46 49.60 -11.52
C PHE A 158 -47.12 48.93 -12.72
N ASN A 159 -48.22 48.21 -12.47
CA ASN A 159 -49.17 47.67 -13.43
C ASN A 159 -48.55 47.18 -14.74
N ARG A 160 -47.88 46.01 -14.69
CA ARG A 160 -47.46 45.19 -15.85
C ARG A 160 -46.65 45.91 -16.95
N ASN A 161 -46.10 47.09 -16.68
CA ASN A 161 -45.19 47.76 -17.60
C ASN A 161 -43.82 47.04 -17.58
N PRO A 162 -43.39 46.45 -18.71
CA PRO A 162 -42.18 45.62 -18.75
C PRO A 162 -40.92 46.43 -18.43
N ALA A 163 -40.87 47.71 -18.79
CA ALA A 163 -39.71 48.57 -18.53
C ALA A 163 -39.53 48.86 -17.03
N LEU A 164 -40.61 49.18 -16.32
CA LEU A 164 -40.58 49.45 -14.87
C LEU A 164 -40.33 48.18 -14.04
N SER A 165 -40.86 47.04 -14.50
CA SER A 165 -40.61 45.75 -13.85
C SER A 165 -39.13 45.34 -13.99
N ALA A 166 -38.53 45.56 -15.17
CA ALA A 166 -37.11 45.31 -15.40
C ALA A 166 -36.22 46.23 -14.53
N ALA A 167 -36.58 47.53 -14.41
CA ALA A 167 -35.89 48.46 -13.53
C ALA A 167 -35.96 48.02 -12.05
N GLY A 168 -37.11 47.49 -11.62
CA GLY A 168 -37.27 46.90 -10.28
C GLY A 168 -36.40 45.67 -10.04
N GLY A 169 -36.23 44.81 -11.05
CA GLY A 169 -35.30 43.69 -10.99
C GLY A 169 -33.84 44.15 -10.84
N ILE A 170 -33.44 45.18 -11.57
CA ILE A 170 -32.09 45.78 -11.44
C ILE A 170 -31.90 46.39 -10.05
N LEU A 171 -32.89 47.12 -9.52
CA LEU A 171 -32.84 47.65 -8.17
C LEU A 171 -32.77 46.53 -7.12
N GLY A 172 -33.52 45.44 -7.33
CA GLY A 172 -33.46 44.23 -6.52
C GLY A 172 -32.08 43.56 -6.53
N LEU A 173 -31.39 43.55 -7.66
CA LEU A 173 -30.00 43.08 -7.75
C LEU A 173 -29.05 43.92 -6.91
N VAL A 174 -29.15 45.26 -6.99
CA VAL A 174 -28.30 46.17 -6.21
C VAL A 174 -28.53 45.98 -4.71
N LEU A 175 -29.78 45.86 -4.28
CA LEU A 175 -30.12 45.61 -2.87
C LEU A 175 -29.63 44.24 -2.40
N ALA A 176 -29.80 43.19 -3.21
CA ALA A 176 -29.27 41.86 -2.89
C ALA A 176 -27.74 41.86 -2.75
N MET A 177 -27.04 42.60 -3.62
CA MET A 177 -25.58 42.76 -3.51
C MET A 177 -25.16 43.46 -2.21
N LEU A 178 -25.89 44.48 -1.77
CA LEU A 178 -25.60 45.16 -0.50
C LEU A 178 -25.83 44.23 0.71
N VAL A 179 -26.92 43.48 0.71
CA VAL A 179 -27.23 42.51 1.78
C VAL A 179 -26.18 41.40 1.83
N GLU A 180 -25.84 40.81 0.68
CA GLU A 180 -24.81 39.77 0.57
C GLU A 180 -23.45 40.29 1.09
N THR A 181 -23.06 41.51 0.70
CA THR A 181 -21.80 42.13 1.16
C THR A 181 -21.80 42.34 2.68
N LEU A 182 -22.91 42.78 3.26
CA LEU A 182 -23.04 42.97 4.70
C LEU A 182 -22.98 41.62 5.45
N LEU A 183 -23.67 40.61 4.96
CA LEU A 183 -23.65 39.26 5.53
C LEU A 183 -22.27 38.62 5.42
N PHE A 184 -21.56 38.86 4.31
CA PHE A 184 -20.19 38.41 4.12
C PHE A 184 -19.26 39.03 5.17
N ILE A 185 -19.35 40.35 5.39
CA ILE A 185 -18.58 41.08 6.41
C ILE A 185 -18.86 40.54 7.82
N ILE A 186 -20.13 40.29 8.17
CA ILE A 186 -20.50 39.75 9.49
C ILE A 186 -20.00 38.31 9.66
N LYS A 187 -20.10 37.48 8.62
CA LYS A 187 -19.65 36.09 8.65
C LYS A 187 -18.14 36.00 8.81
N THR A 188 -17.38 36.75 7.99
CA THR A 188 -15.91 36.77 8.10
C THR A 188 -15.46 37.30 9.45
N SER A 189 -16.13 38.33 9.99
CA SER A 189 -15.80 38.89 11.31
C SER A 189 -16.04 37.90 12.46
N LYS A 190 -17.09 37.06 12.38
CA LYS A 190 -17.34 35.99 13.36
C LYS A 190 -16.27 34.90 13.30
N ASP A 191 -15.88 34.48 12.10
CA ASP A 191 -14.84 33.46 11.94
C ASP A 191 -13.49 33.96 12.50
N ASP A 192 -13.13 35.23 12.28
CA ASP A 192 -11.93 35.85 12.85
C ASP A 192 -11.93 35.86 14.39
N GLN A 193 -13.08 36.16 15.00
CA GLN A 193 -13.22 36.18 16.47
C GLN A 193 -13.12 34.76 17.08
N ILE A 194 -13.68 33.76 16.40
CA ILE A 194 -13.64 32.35 16.83
C ILE A 194 -12.21 31.79 16.68
N GLN A 195 -11.46 32.20 15.67
CA GLN A 195 -10.05 31.80 15.51
C GLN A 195 -9.15 32.46 16.56
N SER A 196 -9.36 33.75 16.87
CA SER A 196 -8.60 34.50 17.88
C SER A 196 -8.83 33.99 19.31
N SER A 197 -10.05 33.58 19.65
CA SER A 197 -10.36 32.99 20.97
C SER A 197 -9.78 31.58 21.14
N LYS A 198 -9.68 30.80 20.07
CA LYS A 198 -9.01 29.49 20.08
C LYS A 198 -7.49 29.60 20.26
N SER A 199 -6.83 30.59 19.64
CA SER A 199 -5.39 30.79 19.80
C SER A 199 -4.99 31.31 21.19
N PHE A 200 -5.83 32.13 21.83
CA PHE A 200 -5.58 32.63 23.19
C PHE A 200 -5.69 31.55 24.27
N THR A 201 -6.56 30.54 24.07
CA THR A 201 -6.70 29.41 24.98
C THR A 201 -5.53 28.42 24.88
N GLN A 202 -4.80 28.45 23.75
CA GLN A 202 -3.70 27.52 23.49
C GLN A 202 -2.34 28.01 24.03
N SER A 203 -2.16 29.32 24.24
CA SER A 203 -0.90 29.90 24.75
C SER A 203 -0.72 29.78 26.27
N SER A 204 -1.79 29.48 27.02
CA SER A 204 -1.78 29.43 28.49
C SER A 204 -1.44 28.04 29.06
N ALA A 205 -1.32 27.00 28.23
CA ALA A 205 -1.10 25.63 28.67
C ALA A 205 0.40 25.19 28.75
N SER A 206 1.35 26.05 28.40
CA SER A 206 2.78 25.70 28.35
C SER A 206 3.62 26.55 29.31
N PHE A 207 3.47 26.34 30.62
CA PHE A 207 4.49 26.74 31.59
C PHE A 207 4.56 25.73 32.75
N THR A 208 5.53 24.82 32.69
CA THR A 208 5.93 23.99 33.84
C THR A 208 7.41 24.21 34.11
N PRO A 209 7.82 24.76 35.26
CA PRO A 209 9.22 24.87 35.64
C PRO A 209 9.69 23.53 36.24
N THR A 210 10.80 23.00 35.73
CA THR A 210 11.44 21.77 36.24
C THR A 210 12.31 22.10 37.46
N THR A 211 11.89 21.61 38.64
CA THR A 211 12.70 21.63 39.87
C THR A 211 13.82 20.59 39.82
N LYS A 212 15.08 21.06 39.80
CA LYS A 212 16.29 20.26 40.05
C LYS A 212 16.29 19.72 41.48
N LYS A 213 16.40 18.40 41.64
CA LYS A 213 16.53 17.71 42.93
C LYS A 213 18.02 17.39 43.17
N ASN A 214 18.60 18.01 44.21
CA ASN A 214 19.86 17.59 44.82
C ASN A 214 19.53 16.83 46.11
N GLN A 215 19.85 15.54 46.15
CA GLN A 215 20.47 14.80 47.27
C GLN A 215 20.51 13.32 46.92
#